data_AF-A0A662N597-F1
#
_entry.id   AF-A0A662N597-F1
#
_cell.length_a   1.000
_cell.length_b   1.000
_cell.length_c   1.000
_cell.angle_alpha   90.00
_cell.angle_beta   90.00
_cell.angle_gamma   90.00
#
_symmetry.space_group_name_H-M   'P 1'
#
loop_
_entity.id
_entity.type
_entity.pdbx_description
1 polymer ?
#
loop_
_entity_poly.entity_id
_entity_poly.type
_entity_poly.pdbx_seq_one_letter_code
_entity_poly.pdbx_strand_id
1 'polypeptide(L)'
;MGLFSFGSKRGKVRKMLENEEMQEAVNQALKDKKVLDALIELLDDKVPGIKGDSLLILTQVMEIDKKKVKGYIDRLILKVMEVSKTRNPYVKENSMILAYKIAQEFPEDVMKRKEEITKSLDTLLEEGDKNDKAFALLMIKQLELKELIPKVEELMEVQDKVLLPFEGYKWVSLGDIAKEVLEGLK
;
A
#
# COMPACT_ATOMS: atom_id res chain seq x y z
N MET A 1 28.90 19.99 -8.86
CA MET A 1 28.58 18.55 -8.89
C MET A 1 27.10 18.43 -9.21
N GLY A 2 26.77 17.66 -10.25
CA GLY A 2 25.54 17.83 -11.04
C GLY A 2 24.25 17.51 -10.29
N LEU A 3 23.32 18.46 -10.33
CA LEU A 3 21.89 18.25 -10.10
C LEU A 3 21.39 17.28 -11.17
N PHE A 4 21.21 16.02 -10.78
CA PHE A 4 20.64 14.99 -11.64
C PHE A 4 19.28 15.48 -12.18
N SER A 5 19.13 15.45 -13.51
CA SER A 5 17.90 15.90 -14.20
C SER A 5 16.75 14.89 -14.01
N PHE A 6 16.27 14.71 -12.78
CA PHE A 6 15.12 13.85 -12.46
C PHE A 6 13.79 14.42 -13.00
N GLY A 7 13.71 15.74 -13.19
CA GLY A 7 12.49 16.40 -13.69
C GLY A 7 12.01 15.94 -15.08
N SER A 8 12.90 15.49 -15.96
CA SER A 8 12.50 15.11 -17.33
C SER A 8 11.73 13.80 -17.38
N LYS A 9 12.12 12.81 -16.56
CA LYS A 9 11.44 11.50 -16.54
C LYS A 9 10.12 11.58 -15.76
N ARG A 10 10.12 12.24 -14.59
CA ARG A 10 8.90 12.53 -13.82
C ARG A 10 7.86 13.25 -14.68
N GLY A 11 8.26 14.30 -15.40
CA GLY A 11 7.37 15.04 -16.30
C GLY A 11 6.83 14.19 -17.45
N LYS A 12 7.67 13.34 -18.07
CA LYS A 12 7.22 12.42 -19.12
C LYS A 12 6.19 11.42 -18.61
N VAL A 13 6.49 10.74 -17.49
CA VAL A 13 5.58 9.74 -16.91
C VAL A 13 4.26 10.42 -16.50
N ARG A 14 4.32 11.59 -15.87
CA ARG A 14 3.11 12.35 -15.52
C ARG A 14 2.23 12.62 -16.74
N LYS A 15 2.81 13.06 -17.87
CA LYS A 15 2.06 13.27 -19.12
C LYS A 15 1.43 11.99 -19.65
N MET A 16 2.11 10.84 -19.53
CA MET A 16 1.52 9.55 -19.91
C MET A 16 0.27 9.24 -19.07
N LEU A 17 0.29 9.53 -17.76
CA LEU A 17 -0.87 9.35 -16.90
C LEU A 17 -2.01 10.32 -17.26
N GLU A 18 -1.69 11.59 -17.54
CA GLU A 18 -2.66 12.58 -18.00
C GLU A 18 -3.32 12.20 -19.33
N ASN A 19 -2.62 11.46 -20.19
CA ASN A 19 -3.11 10.96 -21.46
C ASN A 19 -3.75 9.56 -21.37
N GLU A 20 -3.94 9.01 -20.17
CA GLU A 20 -4.48 7.66 -19.95
C GLU A 20 -3.64 6.52 -20.59
N GLU A 21 -2.35 6.77 -20.83
CA GLU A 21 -1.40 5.82 -21.44
C GLU A 21 -0.87 4.78 -20.42
N MET A 22 -1.77 4.20 -19.62
CA MET A 22 -1.43 3.37 -18.44
C MET A 22 -0.61 2.14 -18.80
N GLN A 23 -1.01 1.40 -19.84
CA GLN A 23 -0.31 0.19 -20.27
C GLN A 23 1.10 0.49 -20.77
N GLU A 24 1.29 1.64 -21.44
CA GLU A 24 2.59 2.07 -21.91
C GLU A 24 3.49 2.49 -20.74
N ALA A 25 2.92 3.11 -19.69
CA ALA A 25 3.64 3.42 -18.46
C ALA A 25 4.12 2.14 -17.75
N VAL A 26 3.27 1.10 -17.65
CA VAL A 26 3.65 -0.23 -17.13
C VAL A 26 4.78 -0.84 -17.95
N ASN A 27 4.63 -0.90 -19.27
CA ASN A 27 5.62 -1.46 -20.18
C ASN A 27 6.99 -0.76 -20.07
N GLN A 28 6.99 0.57 -19.93
CA GLN A 28 8.21 1.34 -19.73
C GLN A 28 8.79 1.12 -18.32
N ALA A 29 7.97 1.04 -17.28
CA ALA A 29 8.42 0.77 -15.91
C ALA A 29 9.09 -0.60 -15.76
N LEU A 30 8.61 -1.62 -16.48
CA LEU A 30 9.24 -2.95 -16.53
C LEU A 30 10.64 -2.94 -17.16
N LYS A 31 10.94 -1.94 -18.01
CA LYS A 31 12.19 -1.86 -18.79
C LYS A 31 13.17 -0.84 -18.23
N ASP A 32 12.69 0.25 -17.65
CA ASP A 32 13.50 1.40 -17.26
C ASP A 32 13.29 1.77 -15.78
N LYS A 33 14.33 1.56 -14.96
CA LYS A 33 14.31 1.91 -13.53
C LYS A 33 13.99 3.39 -13.26
N LYS A 34 14.32 4.30 -14.19
CA LYS A 34 14.02 5.73 -14.03
C LYS A 34 12.52 6.01 -14.13
N VAL A 35 11.75 5.15 -14.80
CA VAL A 35 10.29 5.25 -14.85
C VAL A 35 9.69 4.79 -13.52
N LEU A 36 10.25 3.74 -12.90
CA LEU A 36 9.88 3.35 -11.53
C LEU A 36 10.20 4.46 -10.52
N ASP A 37 11.38 5.06 -10.58
CA ASP A 37 11.74 6.21 -9.74
C ASP A 37 10.72 7.34 -9.93
N ALA A 38 10.38 7.68 -11.17
CA ALA A 38 9.39 8.72 -11.48
C ALA A 38 7.99 8.39 -10.93
N LEU A 39 7.53 7.14 -11.03
CA LEU A 39 6.24 6.71 -10.45
C LEU A 39 6.23 6.85 -8.92
N ILE A 40 7.34 6.51 -8.26
CA ILE A 40 7.49 6.67 -6.80
C ILE A 40 7.50 8.16 -6.43
N GLU A 41 8.19 9.02 -7.18
CA GLU A 41 8.16 10.48 -6.99
C GLU A 41 6.76 11.08 -7.21
N LEU A 42 5.94 10.49 -8.08
CA LEU A 42 4.57 10.94 -8.33
C LEU A 42 3.61 10.58 -7.19
N LEU A 43 4.02 9.77 -6.21
CA LEU A 43 3.27 9.57 -4.97
C LEU A 43 3.17 10.85 -4.12
N ASP A 44 4.05 11.83 -4.39
CA ASP A 44 4.03 13.17 -3.81
C ASP A 44 3.32 14.21 -4.69
N ASP A 45 2.71 13.79 -5.82
CA ASP A 45 1.99 14.74 -6.67
C ASP A 45 0.76 15.32 -5.96
N LYS A 46 0.45 16.57 -6.26
CA LYS A 46 -0.68 17.31 -5.68
C LYS A 46 -2.01 16.87 -6.28
N VAL A 47 -1.99 16.27 -7.48
CA VAL A 47 -3.18 15.81 -8.18
C VAL A 47 -3.50 14.37 -7.73
N PRO A 48 -4.67 14.12 -7.10
CA PRO A 48 -5.00 12.78 -6.61
C PRO A 48 -5.08 11.72 -7.70
N GLY A 49 -5.54 12.07 -8.92
CA GLY A 49 -5.57 11.15 -10.07
C GLY A 49 -4.18 10.61 -10.39
N ILE A 50 -3.21 11.50 -10.61
CA ILE A 50 -1.81 11.16 -10.87
C ILE A 50 -1.21 10.26 -9.78
N LYS A 51 -1.52 10.57 -8.52
CA LYS A 51 -1.06 9.77 -7.37
C LYS A 51 -1.66 8.36 -7.39
N GLY A 52 -2.98 8.25 -7.59
CA GLY A 52 -3.68 6.97 -7.65
C GLY A 52 -3.27 6.12 -8.86
N ASP A 53 -3.13 6.74 -10.02
CA ASP A 53 -2.65 6.10 -11.25
C ASP A 53 -1.22 5.54 -11.06
N SER A 54 -0.36 6.30 -10.37
CA SER A 54 0.99 5.85 -10.05
C SER A 54 1.00 4.63 -9.13
N LEU A 55 0.14 4.61 -8.09
CA LEU A 55 -0.04 3.46 -7.20
C LEU A 55 -0.55 2.23 -7.95
N LEU A 56 -1.53 2.43 -8.85
CA LEU A 56 -2.09 1.38 -9.69
C LEU A 56 -1.02 0.77 -10.60
N ILE A 57 -0.22 1.60 -11.28
CA ILE A 57 0.86 1.12 -12.15
C ILE A 57 1.94 0.39 -11.35
N LEU A 58 2.35 0.91 -10.19
CA LEU A 58 3.32 0.23 -9.33
C LEU A 58 2.80 -1.15 -8.89
N THR A 59 1.51 -1.27 -8.60
CA THR A 59 0.85 -2.55 -8.30
C THR A 59 0.92 -3.51 -9.49
N GLN A 60 0.56 -3.05 -10.70
CA GLN A 60 0.61 -3.87 -11.92
C GLN A 60 2.05 -4.30 -12.28
N VAL A 61 3.04 -3.42 -12.10
CA VAL A 61 4.44 -3.76 -12.34
C VAL A 61 4.89 -4.85 -11.37
N MET A 62 4.49 -4.76 -10.10
CA MET A 62 4.80 -5.80 -9.11
C MET A 62 4.09 -7.12 -9.41
N GLU A 63 2.87 -7.08 -9.96
CA GLU A 63 2.14 -8.26 -10.44
C GLU A 63 2.85 -8.98 -11.58
N ILE A 64 3.39 -8.22 -12.53
CA ILE A 64 4.05 -8.77 -13.71
C ILE A 64 5.46 -9.25 -13.38
N ASP A 65 6.26 -8.44 -12.70
CA ASP A 65 7.63 -8.79 -12.29
C ASP A 65 8.03 -8.09 -10.99
N LYS A 66 7.72 -8.75 -9.86
CA LYS A 66 8.06 -8.26 -8.53
C LYS A 66 9.54 -7.94 -8.33
N LYS A 67 10.46 -8.56 -9.08
CA LYS A 67 11.91 -8.27 -8.95
C LYS A 67 12.23 -6.83 -9.35
N LYS A 68 11.40 -6.19 -10.18
CA LYS A 68 11.57 -4.78 -10.58
C LYS A 68 11.40 -3.80 -9.43
N VAL A 69 10.52 -4.12 -8.48
CA VAL A 69 10.23 -3.25 -7.33
C VAL A 69 11.04 -3.59 -6.09
N LYS A 70 11.68 -4.76 -6.04
CA LYS A 70 12.41 -5.26 -4.86
C LYS A 70 13.42 -4.25 -4.29
N GLY A 71 14.18 -3.57 -5.15
CA GLY A 71 15.17 -2.56 -4.72
C GLY A 71 14.58 -1.29 -4.10
N TYR A 72 13.26 -1.13 -4.11
CA TYR A 72 12.55 0.04 -3.62
C TYR A 72 11.69 -0.23 -2.39
N ILE A 73 11.51 -1.48 -1.97
CA ILE A 73 10.53 -1.87 -0.94
C ILE A 73 10.72 -1.10 0.36
N ASP A 74 11.96 -0.96 0.81
CA ASP A 74 12.32 -0.28 2.05
C ASP A 74 11.78 1.16 2.14
N ARG A 75 11.92 1.94 1.06
CA ARG A 75 11.37 3.31 0.98
C ARG A 75 9.90 3.33 0.56
N LEU A 76 9.49 2.37 -0.25
CA LEU A 76 8.15 2.34 -0.84
C LEU A 76 7.10 2.00 0.20
N ILE A 77 7.35 1.02 1.09
CA ILE A 77 6.37 0.60 2.09
C ILE A 77 5.98 1.75 3.03
N LEU A 78 6.94 2.50 3.55
CA LEU A 78 6.66 3.66 4.40
C LEU A 78 5.89 4.73 3.63
N LYS A 79 6.23 4.95 2.36
CA LYS A 79 5.56 5.93 1.53
C LYS A 79 4.09 5.55 1.27
N VAL A 80 3.81 4.30 0.93
CA VAL A 80 2.42 3.87 0.66
C VAL A 80 1.58 3.84 1.93
N MET A 81 2.16 3.50 3.08
CA MET A 81 1.51 3.58 4.40
C MET A 81 1.23 5.03 4.83
N GLU A 82 2.08 5.99 4.44
CA GLU A 82 1.80 7.41 4.63
C GLU A 82 0.64 7.86 3.73
N VAL A 83 0.70 7.49 2.44
CA VAL A 83 -0.29 7.88 1.42
C VAL A 83 -1.68 7.31 1.73
N SER A 84 -1.78 6.14 2.37
CA SER A 84 -3.07 5.52 2.75
C SER A 84 -3.86 6.31 3.78
N LYS A 85 -3.24 7.25 4.48
CA LYS A 85 -3.91 8.14 5.45
C LYS A 85 -4.68 9.29 4.79
N THR A 86 -4.62 9.39 3.46
CA THR A 86 -5.35 10.40 2.70
C THR A 86 -6.87 10.22 2.81
N ARG A 87 -7.61 11.33 2.65
CA ARG A 87 -9.08 11.31 2.56
C ARG A 87 -9.60 11.00 1.15
N ASN A 88 -8.74 11.04 0.14
CA ASN A 88 -9.15 10.72 -1.23
C ASN A 88 -9.34 9.20 -1.38
N PRO A 89 -10.56 8.69 -1.64
CA PRO A 89 -10.82 7.24 -1.62
C PRO A 89 -10.00 6.47 -2.66
N TYR A 90 -9.86 7.01 -3.88
CA TYR A 90 -9.13 6.38 -4.96
C TYR A 90 -7.64 6.20 -4.62
N VAL A 91 -7.01 7.23 -4.03
CA VAL A 91 -5.63 7.14 -3.58
C VAL A 91 -5.50 6.19 -2.39
N LYS A 92 -6.41 6.32 -1.40
CA LYS A 92 -6.42 5.51 -0.18
C LYS A 92 -6.48 4.02 -0.51
N GLU A 93 -7.46 3.60 -1.30
CA GLU A 93 -7.64 2.21 -1.69
C GLU A 93 -6.43 1.66 -2.45
N ASN A 94 -5.96 2.35 -3.49
CA ASN A 94 -4.79 1.89 -4.27
C ASN A 94 -3.51 1.81 -3.41
N SER A 95 -3.34 2.69 -2.44
CA SER A 95 -2.19 2.63 -1.54
C SER A 95 -2.27 1.48 -0.55
N MET A 96 -3.46 1.15 -0.04
CA MET A 96 -3.68 -0.04 0.79
C MET A 96 -3.44 -1.32 -0.01
N ILE A 97 -3.92 -1.39 -1.27
CA ILE A 97 -3.65 -2.51 -2.20
C ILE A 97 -2.15 -2.69 -2.40
N LEU A 98 -1.43 -1.62 -2.75
CA LEU A 98 0.00 -1.71 -2.97
C LEU A 98 0.75 -2.10 -1.69
N ALA A 99 0.39 -1.52 -0.54
CA ALA A 99 1.01 -1.81 0.76
C ALA A 99 0.82 -3.28 1.18
N TYR A 100 -0.42 -3.78 1.09
CA TYR A 100 -0.73 -5.17 1.42
C TYR A 100 0.02 -6.14 0.50
N LYS A 101 0.04 -5.83 -0.80
CA LYS A 101 0.77 -6.66 -1.77
C LYS A 101 2.27 -6.65 -1.55
N ILE A 102 2.85 -5.53 -1.14
CA ILE A 102 4.26 -5.46 -0.71
C ILE A 102 4.49 -6.36 0.50
N ALA A 103 3.61 -6.34 1.50
CA ALA A 103 3.72 -7.18 2.69
C ALA A 103 3.60 -8.68 2.36
N GLN A 104 2.76 -9.05 1.38
CA GLN A 104 2.62 -10.43 0.90
C GLN A 104 3.87 -10.91 0.15
N GLU A 105 4.42 -10.09 -0.75
CA GLU A 105 5.50 -10.50 -1.65
C GLU A 105 6.90 -10.35 -1.03
N PHE A 106 7.05 -9.44 -0.06
CA PHE A 106 8.33 -9.07 0.54
C PHE A 106 8.26 -8.88 2.07
N PRO A 107 7.69 -9.84 2.84
CA PRO A 107 7.51 -9.67 4.28
C PRO A 107 8.82 -9.40 5.01
N GLU A 108 9.91 -10.09 4.66
CA GLU A 108 11.24 -9.88 5.26
C GLU A 108 11.78 -8.46 5.06
N ASP A 109 11.55 -7.89 3.87
CA ASP A 109 11.99 -6.52 3.58
C ASP A 109 11.13 -5.49 4.32
N VAL A 110 9.83 -5.74 4.47
CA VAL A 110 8.92 -4.89 5.27
C VAL A 110 9.29 -4.94 6.76
N MET A 111 9.64 -6.11 7.28
CA MET A 111 9.99 -6.30 8.70
C MET A 111 11.28 -5.57 9.11
N LYS A 112 12.10 -5.10 8.16
CA LYS A 112 13.20 -4.16 8.45
C LYS A 112 12.73 -2.79 8.96
N ARG A 113 11.44 -2.50 8.85
CA ARG A 113 10.75 -1.29 9.35
C ARG A 113 9.65 -1.64 10.34
N LYS A 114 9.81 -2.76 11.07
CA LYS A 114 8.80 -3.29 11.97
C LYS A 114 8.25 -2.21 12.92
N GLU A 115 9.11 -1.44 13.56
CA GLU A 115 8.70 -0.43 14.54
C GLU A 115 7.79 0.64 13.91
N GLU A 116 8.17 1.19 12.76
CA GLU A 116 7.39 2.20 12.07
C GLU A 116 6.06 1.65 11.54
N ILE A 117 6.07 0.40 11.05
CA ILE A 117 4.87 -0.28 10.55
C ILE A 117 3.91 -0.57 11.69
N THR A 118 4.38 -1.20 12.77
CA THR A 118 3.58 -1.50 13.97
C THR A 118 2.95 -0.23 14.52
N LYS A 119 3.72 0.86 14.67
CA LYS A 119 3.18 2.15 15.12
C LYS A 119 2.11 2.69 14.19
N SER A 120 2.33 2.60 12.87
CA SER A 120 1.33 3.08 11.92
C SER A 120 0.05 2.25 11.94
N LEU A 121 0.14 0.94 12.16
CA LEU A 121 -1.01 0.03 12.24
C LEU A 121 -1.79 0.24 13.54
N ASP A 122 -1.11 0.45 14.66
CA ASP A 122 -1.72 0.82 15.95
C ASP A 122 -2.59 2.08 15.79
N THR A 123 -2.04 3.15 15.21
CA THR A 123 -2.81 4.38 14.93
C THR A 123 -4.04 4.12 14.05
N LEU A 124 -3.95 3.24 13.05
CA LEU A 124 -5.09 2.90 12.19
C LEU A 124 -6.16 2.11 12.96
N LEU A 125 -5.78 1.22 13.88
CA LEU A 125 -6.73 0.51 14.73
C LEU A 125 -7.46 1.44 15.70
N GLU A 126 -6.77 2.43 16.26
CA GLU A 126 -7.33 3.38 17.21
C GLU A 126 -8.22 4.43 16.53
N GLU A 127 -7.66 5.17 15.57
CA GLU A 127 -8.26 6.40 15.03
C GLU A 127 -8.91 6.21 13.65
N GLY A 128 -8.61 5.10 12.97
CA GLY A 128 -9.04 4.86 11.60
C GLY A 128 -10.55 4.63 11.45
N ASP A 129 -11.06 4.86 10.24
CA ASP A 129 -12.40 4.40 9.88
C ASP A 129 -12.46 2.86 9.79
N LYS A 130 -13.65 2.31 9.57
CA LYS A 130 -13.80 0.85 9.47
C LYS A 130 -12.89 0.20 8.40
N ASN A 131 -12.64 0.87 7.27
CA ASN A 131 -11.77 0.33 6.22
C ASN A 131 -10.30 0.42 6.63
N ASP A 132 -9.90 1.48 7.33
CA ASP A 132 -8.56 1.60 7.93
C ASP A 132 -8.28 0.47 8.92
N LYS A 133 -9.23 0.21 9.82
CA LYS A 133 -9.12 -0.87 10.82
C LYS A 133 -9.04 -2.23 10.15
N ALA A 134 -9.88 -2.48 9.14
CA ALA A 134 -9.83 -3.71 8.37
C ALA A 134 -8.49 -3.92 7.67
N PHE A 135 -7.98 -2.88 7.00
CA PHE A 135 -6.65 -2.90 6.38
C PHE A 135 -5.55 -3.18 7.42
N ALA A 136 -5.63 -2.52 8.58
CA ALA A 136 -4.65 -2.73 9.65
C ALA A 136 -4.66 -4.18 10.18
N LEU A 137 -5.85 -4.75 10.41
CA LEU A 137 -6.00 -6.15 10.81
C LEU A 137 -5.37 -7.12 9.79
N LEU A 138 -5.62 -6.92 8.50
CA LEU A 138 -5.03 -7.75 7.44
C LEU A 138 -3.50 -7.65 7.41
N MET A 139 -2.95 -6.45 7.54
CA MET A 139 -1.50 -6.23 7.62
C MET A 139 -0.88 -6.91 8.85
N ILE A 140 -1.55 -6.85 10.01
CA ILE A 140 -1.12 -7.48 11.25
C ILE A 140 -1.02 -9.00 11.08
N LYS A 141 -2.05 -9.62 10.48
CA LYS A 141 -2.05 -11.05 10.16
C LYS A 141 -0.92 -11.40 9.19
N GLN A 142 -0.79 -10.62 8.12
CA GLN A 142 0.20 -10.86 7.06
C GLN A 142 1.65 -10.76 7.54
N LEU A 143 1.92 -9.92 8.54
CA LEU A 143 3.25 -9.68 9.10
C LEU A 143 3.47 -10.34 10.47
N GLU A 144 2.50 -11.12 10.94
CA GLU A 144 2.55 -11.83 12.24
C GLU A 144 2.89 -10.92 13.44
N LEU A 145 2.31 -9.71 13.50
CA LEU A 145 2.63 -8.69 14.50
C LEU A 145 1.94 -8.96 15.85
N LYS A 146 2.50 -9.90 16.63
CA LYS A 146 1.95 -10.34 17.92
C LYS A 146 1.84 -9.21 18.96
N GLU A 147 2.65 -8.17 18.87
CA GLU A 147 2.56 -7.04 19.80
C GLU A 147 1.25 -6.24 19.70
N LEU A 148 0.50 -6.37 18.61
CA LEU A 148 -0.80 -5.70 18.43
C LEU A 148 -2.00 -6.55 18.85
N ILE A 149 -1.79 -7.77 19.37
CA ILE A 149 -2.85 -8.66 19.85
C ILE A 149 -3.86 -7.95 20.77
N PRO A 150 -3.45 -7.18 21.81
CA PRO A 150 -4.42 -6.51 22.68
C PRO A 150 -5.37 -5.57 21.93
N LYS A 151 -4.87 -4.87 20.89
CA LYS A 151 -5.67 -3.97 20.05
C LYS A 151 -6.60 -4.72 19.11
N VAL A 152 -6.19 -5.89 18.64
CA VAL A 152 -7.06 -6.76 17.84
C VAL A 152 -8.22 -7.30 18.67
N GLU A 153 -7.97 -7.67 19.93
CA GLU A 153 -9.01 -8.16 20.86
C GLU A 153 -10.13 -7.13 21.09
N GLU A 154 -9.78 -5.83 21.16
CA GLU A 154 -10.76 -4.74 21.30
C GLU A 154 -11.80 -4.70 20.15
N LEU A 155 -11.47 -5.26 18.98
CA LEU A 155 -12.34 -5.23 17.80
C LEU A 155 -13.22 -6.48 17.64
N MET A 156 -13.05 -7.53 18.44
CA MET A 156 -13.71 -8.84 18.25
C MET A 156 -15.24 -8.79 18.23
N GLU A 157 -15.83 -7.82 18.92
CA GLU A 157 -17.28 -7.66 19.03
C GLU A 157 -17.85 -6.59 18.07
N VAL A 158 -17.00 -5.97 17.24
CA VAL A 158 -17.42 -4.90 16.32
C VAL A 158 -18.14 -5.48 15.10
N GLN A 159 -19.41 -5.12 14.94
CA GLN A 159 -20.30 -5.63 13.87
C GLN A 159 -20.24 -4.83 12.56
N ASP A 160 -19.45 -3.74 12.52
CA ASP A 160 -19.33 -2.91 11.31
C ASP A 160 -18.78 -3.73 10.15
N LYS A 161 -19.53 -3.72 9.05
CA LYS A 161 -19.15 -4.45 7.84
C LYS A 161 -18.31 -3.60 6.91
N VAL A 162 -17.26 -4.24 6.41
CA VAL A 162 -16.35 -3.72 5.39
C VAL A 162 -16.37 -4.63 4.18
N LEU A 163 -16.09 -4.05 3.03
CA LEU A 163 -15.82 -4.79 1.81
C LEU A 163 -14.33 -5.03 1.74
N LEU A 164 -13.89 -6.29 1.70
CA LEU A 164 -12.48 -6.63 1.54
C LEU A 164 -12.14 -6.81 0.06
N PRO A 165 -11.51 -5.83 -0.61
CA PRO A 165 -11.13 -5.98 -2.02
C PRO A 165 -10.02 -7.03 -2.21
N PHE A 166 -9.24 -7.30 -1.15
CA PHE A 166 -8.08 -8.19 -1.18
C PHE A 166 -8.44 -9.70 -1.15
N GLU A 167 -9.69 -10.05 -0.85
CA GLU A 167 -10.16 -11.44 -0.69
C GLU A 167 -11.37 -11.79 -1.56
N GLY A 168 -11.50 -11.12 -2.72
CA GLY A 168 -12.58 -11.40 -3.67
C GLY A 168 -13.92 -10.75 -3.30
N TYR A 169 -13.89 -9.53 -2.72
CA TYR A 169 -15.07 -8.70 -2.45
C TYR A 169 -16.08 -9.35 -1.51
N LYS A 170 -15.61 -9.75 -0.32
CA LYS A 170 -16.48 -10.26 0.75
C LYS A 170 -16.90 -9.15 1.71
N TRP A 171 -18.16 -9.16 2.10
CA TRP A 171 -18.67 -8.37 3.21
C TRP A 171 -18.42 -9.11 4.52
N VAL A 172 -17.50 -8.61 5.32
CA VAL A 172 -17.09 -9.23 6.58
C VAL A 172 -17.17 -8.19 7.70
N SER A 173 -17.54 -8.60 8.91
CA SER A 173 -17.51 -7.70 10.06
C SER A 173 -16.07 -7.51 10.55
N LEU A 174 -15.75 -6.36 11.14
CA LEU A 174 -14.45 -6.15 11.77
C LEU A 174 -14.15 -7.20 12.85
N GLY A 175 -15.16 -7.61 13.61
CA GLY A 175 -15.01 -8.66 14.63
C GLY A 175 -14.66 -10.02 14.05
N ASP A 176 -15.21 -10.40 12.90
CA ASP A 176 -14.84 -11.66 12.24
C ASP A 176 -13.41 -11.62 11.72
N ILE A 177 -12.98 -10.48 11.14
CA ILE A 177 -11.58 -10.30 10.72
C ILE A 177 -10.65 -10.38 11.93
N ALA A 178 -11.00 -9.72 13.04
CA ALA A 178 -10.20 -9.74 14.27
C ALA A 178 -10.05 -11.15 14.85
N LYS A 179 -11.14 -11.95 14.86
CA LYS A 179 -11.10 -13.36 15.28
C LYS A 179 -10.15 -14.17 14.41
N GLU A 180 -10.25 -14.03 13.09
CA GLU A 180 -9.38 -14.74 12.16
C GLU A 180 -7.90 -14.35 12.31
N VAL A 181 -7.64 -13.06 12.56
CA VAL A 181 -6.28 -12.56 12.84
C VAL A 181 -5.74 -13.20 14.11
N LEU A 182 -6.51 -13.23 15.20
CA LEU A 182 -6.08 -13.82 16.47
C LEU A 182 -5.87 -15.33 16.38
N GLU A 183 -6.68 -16.04 15.59
CA GLU A 183 -6.48 -17.46 15.31
C GLU A 183 -5.17 -17.72 14.55
N GLY A 184 -4.81 -16.85 13.60
CA GLY A 184 -3.57 -16.95 12.84
C GLY A 184 -2.30 -16.56 13.60
N LEU A 185 -2.42 -15.77 14.67
CA LEU A 185 -1.27 -15.32 15.49
C LEU A 185 -0.92 -16.25 16.66
N LYS A 186 -1.78 -17.22 16.98
CA LYS A 186 -1.57 -18.22 18.03
C LYS A 186 -0.58 -19.29 17.57
#